data_AF-A0A924A9S4-F1
#
_entry.id   AF-A0A924A9S4-F1
#
_cell.length_a   1.000
_cell.length_b   1.000
_cell.length_c   1.000
_cell.angle_alpha   90.00
_cell.angle_beta   90.00
_cell.angle_gamma   90.00
#
_symmetry.space_group_name_H-M   'P 1'
#
loop_
_entity.id
_entity.type
_entity.pdbx_description
1 polymer ?
#
loop_
_entity_poly.entity_id
_entity_poly.type
_entity_poly.pdbx_seq_one_letter_code
_entity_poly.pdbx_strand_id
1 'polypeptide(L)'
;MKKLYFLLAFITITGLATAQDEQPTAKKKEDIEALKVAFISKELELTPDEAQQFWPLYNQYYKELKAIRLANTDDVLEKDEKVLALRKNYKDQFTKIIGPPRVN
;
A
#
# COMPACT_ATOMS: atom_id res chain seq x y z
N MET A 1 3.53 -36.56 39.76
CA MET A 1 4.54 -35.49 39.96
C MET A 1 5.51 -35.32 38.78
N LYS A 2 6.15 -36.36 38.23
CA LYS A 2 7.10 -36.23 37.08
C LYS A 2 6.49 -35.65 35.79
N LYS A 3 5.22 -35.96 35.50
CA LYS A 3 4.48 -35.42 34.33
C LYS A 3 4.15 -33.92 34.47
N LEU A 4 4.10 -33.40 35.70
CA LEU A 4 3.80 -32.00 35.98
C LEU A 4 4.98 -31.09 35.62
N TYR A 5 6.21 -31.55 35.86
CA TYR A 5 7.43 -30.85 35.43
C TYR A 5 7.56 -30.79 33.90
N PHE A 6 7.14 -31.86 33.20
CA PHE A 6 7.08 -31.86 31.72
C PHE A 6 6.07 -30.85 31.17
N LEU A 7 4.90 -30.72 31.80
CA LEU A 7 3.88 -29.73 31.44
C LEU A 7 4.33 -28.28 31.73
N LEU A 8 5.03 -28.06 32.85
CA LEU A 8 5.56 -26.74 33.22
C LEU A 8 6.67 -26.28 32.26
N ALA A 9 7.54 -27.20 31.83
CA ALA A 9 8.60 -26.93 30.85
C ALA A 9 8.04 -26.62 29.43
N PHE A 10 6.88 -27.17 29.08
CA PHE A 10 6.23 -26.91 27.78
C PHE A 10 5.63 -25.50 27.71
N ILE A 11 5.11 -24.97 28.82
CA ILE A 11 4.50 -23.63 28.91
C ILE A 11 5.54 -22.51 28.80
N THR A 12 6.78 -22.74 29.24
CA THR A 12 7.85 -21.73 29.13
C THR A 12 8.40 -21.58 27.71
N ILE A 13 8.24 -22.59 26.85
CA ILE A 13 8.75 -22.56 25.47
C ILE A 13 7.82 -21.77 24.53
N THR A 14 6.51 -21.73 24.82
CA THR A 14 5.54 -20.97 24.02
C THR A 14 5.46 -19.48 24.37
N GLY A 15 6.00 -19.05 25.51
CA GLY A 15 5.99 -17.66 25.96
C GLY A 15 6.96 -16.71 25.24
N LEU A 16 7.84 -17.22 24.37
CA LEU A 16 8.82 -16.42 23.59
C LEU A 16 8.38 -16.15 22.14
N ALA A 17 7.22 -16.64 21.71
CA ALA A 17 6.67 -16.36 20.39
C ALA A 17 6.01 -14.97 20.37
N THR A 18 6.79 -13.91 20.48
CA THR A 18 6.31 -12.55 20.25
C THR A 18 6.26 -12.31 18.74
N ALA A 19 5.06 -12.32 18.15
CA ALA A 19 4.81 -11.69 16.87
C ALA A 19 4.86 -10.17 17.08
N GLN A 20 6.05 -9.60 17.21
CA GLN A 20 6.19 -8.15 17.28
C GLN A 20 5.93 -7.62 15.88
N ASP A 21 4.87 -6.82 15.72
CA ASP A 21 4.66 -5.94 14.58
C ASP A 21 5.82 -4.92 14.54
N GLU A 22 6.98 -5.36 14.09
CA GLU A 22 8.13 -4.49 13.88
C GLU A 22 7.74 -3.49 12.79
N GLN A 23 7.64 -2.22 13.20
CA GLN A 23 7.44 -1.13 12.26
C GLN A 23 8.56 -1.22 11.21
N PRO A 24 8.25 -1.30 9.90
CA PRO A 24 9.26 -1.56 8.90
C PRO A 24 10.37 -0.51 8.97
N THR A 25 11.62 -1.00 9.02
CA THR A 25 12.80 -0.14 9.02
C THR A 25 12.81 0.77 7.80
N ALA A 26 13.50 1.92 7.87
CA ALA A 26 13.58 2.87 6.76
C ALA A 26 14.03 2.18 5.45
N LYS A 27 15.04 1.31 5.54
CA LYS A 27 15.52 0.49 4.43
C LYS A 27 14.43 -0.42 3.83
N LYS A 28 13.66 -1.13 4.67
CA LYS A 28 12.55 -1.97 4.18
C LYS A 28 11.48 -1.14 3.47
N LYS A 29 11.20 0.09 3.92
CA LYS A 29 10.25 0.99 3.24
C LYS A 29 10.77 1.42 1.87
N GLU A 30 12.04 1.78 1.78
CA GLU A 30 12.70 2.14 0.51
C GLU A 30 12.67 0.96 -0.48
N ASP A 31 13.00 -0.25 -0.01
CA ASP A 31 12.94 -1.47 -0.84
C ASP A 31 11.52 -1.72 -1.38
N ILE A 32 10.49 -1.53 -0.55
CA ILE A 32 9.08 -1.67 -0.95
C ILE A 32 8.68 -0.62 -1.98
N GLU A 33 9.07 0.65 -1.79
CA GLU A 33 8.77 1.70 -2.76
C GLU A 33 9.51 1.46 -4.09
N ALA A 34 10.75 0.98 -4.07
CA ALA A 34 11.49 0.62 -5.26
C ALA A 34 10.81 -0.53 -6.04
N LEU A 35 10.37 -1.58 -5.33
CA LEU A 35 9.63 -2.68 -5.92
C LEU A 35 8.30 -2.22 -6.51
N LYS A 36 7.59 -1.31 -5.82
CA LYS A 36 6.35 -0.72 -6.32
C LYS A 36 6.58 0.10 -7.59
N VAL A 37 7.65 0.90 -7.63
CA VAL A 37 8.05 1.67 -8.82
C VAL A 37 8.35 0.75 -9.99
N ALA A 38 9.13 -0.30 -9.76
CA ALA A 38 9.48 -1.28 -10.79
C ALA A 38 8.23 -2.03 -11.30
N PHE A 39 7.35 -2.46 -10.39
CA PHE A 39 6.13 -3.18 -10.72
C PHE A 39 5.18 -2.31 -11.57
N ILE A 40 4.85 -1.11 -11.10
CA ILE A 40 3.92 -0.22 -11.82
C ILE A 40 4.50 0.19 -13.18
N SER A 41 5.78 0.54 -13.24
CA SER A 41 6.43 0.91 -14.52
C SER A 41 6.37 -0.23 -15.53
N LYS A 42 6.55 -1.47 -15.06
CA LYS A 42 6.49 -2.67 -15.90
C LYS A 42 5.07 -2.96 -16.37
N GLU A 43 4.09 -2.99 -15.47
CA GLU A 43 2.69 -3.31 -15.81
C GLU A 43 2.05 -2.27 -16.73
N LEU A 44 2.45 -1.00 -16.59
CA LEU A 44 1.97 0.08 -17.46
C LEU A 44 2.87 0.29 -18.68
N GLU A 45 3.97 -0.46 -18.82
CA GLU A 45 4.95 -0.29 -19.90
C GLU A 45 5.35 1.19 -20.12
N LEU A 46 5.65 1.90 -19.03
CA LEU A 46 5.93 3.34 -19.10
C LEU A 46 7.19 3.62 -19.90
N THR A 47 7.09 4.50 -20.90
CA THR A 47 8.28 5.08 -21.54
C THR A 47 8.97 6.06 -20.57
N PRO A 48 10.26 6.39 -20.77
CA PRO A 48 10.94 7.38 -19.93
C PRO A 48 10.21 8.72 -19.83
N ASP A 49 9.64 9.20 -20.94
CA ASP A 49 8.90 10.46 -21.00
C ASP A 49 7.57 10.37 -20.25
N GLU A 50 6.83 9.26 -20.42
CA GLU A 50 5.59 9.01 -19.68
C GLU A 50 5.86 8.89 -18.17
N ALA A 51 6.92 8.18 -17.78
CA ALA A 51 7.30 8.00 -16.38
C ALA A 51 7.59 9.35 -15.70
N GLN A 52 8.25 10.28 -16.39
CA GLN A 52 8.56 11.62 -15.86
C GLN A 52 7.29 12.40 -15.51
N GLN A 53 6.20 12.23 -16.26
CA GLN A 53 4.92 12.88 -15.99
C GLN A 53 4.02 12.06 -15.05
N PHE A 54 4.08 10.73 -15.14
CA PHE A 54 3.24 9.80 -14.40
C PHE A 54 3.54 9.82 -12.91
N TRP A 55 4.82 9.72 -12.51
CA TRP A 55 5.19 9.58 -11.10
C TRP A 55 4.76 10.76 -10.22
N PRO A 56 4.93 12.04 -10.62
CA PRO A 56 4.39 13.17 -9.87
C PRO A 56 2.88 13.10 -9.69
N LEU A 57 2.13 12.76 -10.75
CA LEU A 57 0.67 12.65 -10.71
C LEU A 57 0.22 11.49 -9.81
N TYR A 58 0.85 10.32 -9.95
CA TYR A 58 0.60 9.14 -9.13
C TYR A 58 0.85 9.41 -7.65
N ASN A 59 1.94 10.09 -7.31
CA ASN A 59 2.28 10.42 -5.94
C ASN A 59 1.23 11.35 -5.31
N GLN A 60 0.73 12.32 -6.07
CA GLN A 60 -0.35 13.20 -5.64
C GLN A 60 -1.66 12.41 -5.40
N TYR A 61 -2.07 11.62 -6.39
CA TYR A 61 -3.25 10.75 -6.28
C TYR A 61 -3.15 9.81 -5.07
N TYR A 62 -2.01 9.15 -4.88
CA TYR A 62 -1.78 8.22 -3.79
C TYR A 62 -1.85 8.91 -2.42
N LYS A 63 -1.31 10.14 -2.31
CA LYS A 63 -1.38 10.95 -1.09
C LYS A 63 -2.82 11.30 -0.73
N GLU A 64 -3.61 11.76 -1.70
CA GLU A 64 -5.02 12.10 -1.49
C GLU A 64 -5.86 10.86 -1.15
N LEU A 65 -5.64 9.75 -1.85
CA LEU A 65 -6.31 8.48 -1.56
C LEU A 65 -5.98 7.98 -0.15
N LYS A 66 -4.72 8.09 0.28
CA LYS A 66 -4.30 7.73 1.63
C LYS A 66 -4.96 8.62 2.69
N ALA A 67 -5.09 9.92 2.42
CA ALA A 67 -5.78 10.85 3.32
C ALA A 67 -7.26 10.48 3.50
N ILE A 68 -7.97 10.12 2.42
CA ILE A 68 -9.37 9.65 2.49
C ILE A 68 -9.48 8.37 3.32
N ARG A 69 -8.55 7.41 3.14
CA ARG A 69 -8.57 6.14 3.88
C ARG A 69 -8.25 6.30 5.37
N LEU A 70 -7.36 7.23 5.71
CA LEU A 70 -6.98 7.53 7.10
C LEU A 70 -7.99 8.43 7.81
N ALA A 71 -8.92 9.05 7.08
CA ALA A 71 -9.99 9.82 7.71
C ALA A 71 -10.85 8.90 8.58
N ASN A 72 -11.05 9.31 9.84
CA ASN A 72 -11.93 8.61 10.79
C ASN A 72 -13.39 8.97 10.50
N THR A 73 -13.88 8.49 9.36
CA THR A 73 -15.31 8.48 9.01
C THR A 73 -15.79 7.04 9.16
N ASP A 74 -16.76 6.82 10.06
CA ASP A 74 -17.39 5.51 10.25
C ASP A 74 -18.35 5.15 9.09
N ASP A 75 -18.75 6.14 8.30
CA ASP A 75 -19.55 5.97 7.09
C ASP A 75 -18.68 5.48 5.91
N VAL A 76 -18.88 4.21 5.55
CA VAL A 76 -18.18 3.57 4.42
C VAL A 76 -18.65 4.12 3.08
N LEU A 77 -19.93 4.49 2.95
CA LEU A 77 -20.50 5.00 1.69
C LEU A 77 -19.91 6.36 1.35
N GLU A 78 -19.76 7.24 2.34
CA GLU A 78 -19.12 8.54 2.16
C GLU A 78 -17.65 8.39 1.73
N LYS A 79 -16.92 7.44 2.33
CA LYS A 79 -15.53 7.13 1.94
C LYS A 79 -15.46 6.64 0.50
N ASP A 80 -16.34 5.73 0.11
CA ASP A 80 -16.39 5.17 -1.24
C ASP A 80 -16.74 6.25 -2.27
N GLU A 81 -17.68 7.16 -1.95
CA GLU A 81 -18.01 8.31 -2.79
C GLU A 81 -16.80 9.22 -3.00
N LYS A 82 -16.07 9.56 -1.93
CA LYS A 82 -14.84 10.37 -2.01
C LYS A 82 -13.76 9.69 -2.84
N VAL A 83 -13.56 8.38 -2.67
CA VAL A 83 -12.60 7.60 -3.47
C VAL A 83 -13.03 7.58 -4.94
N LEU A 84 -14.32 7.42 -5.23
CA LEU A 84 -14.83 7.42 -6.59
C LEU A 84 -14.66 8.79 -7.25
N ALA A 85 -14.99 9.87 -6.56
CA ALA A 85 -14.80 11.25 -7.02
C ALA A 85 -13.31 11.51 -7.32
N LEU A 86 -12.42 11.09 -6.43
CA LEU A 86 -10.98 11.19 -6.63
C LEU A 86 -10.54 10.43 -7.89
N ARG A 87 -10.95 9.16 -8.04
CA ARG A 87 -10.61 8.36 -9.23
C ARG A 87 -11.09 9.01 -10.52
N LYS A 88 -12.32 9.54 -10.54
CA LYS A 88 -12.87 10.26 -11.69
C LYS A 88 -12.01 11.47 -12.07
N ASN A 89 -11.60 12.28 -11.08
CA ASN A 89 -10.79 13.47 -11.32
C ASN A 89 -9.39 13.17 -11.91
N TYR A 90 -8.79 12.07 -11.49
CA TYR A 90 -7.45 11.69 -11.95
C TYR A 90 -7.46 10.83 -13.22
N LYS A 91 -8.58 10.16 -13.54
CA LYS A 91 -8.72 9.28 -14.71
C LYS A 91 -8.30 9.98 -16.00
N ASP A 92 -8.81 11.18 -16.24
CA ASP A 92 -8.54 11.92 -17.48
C ASP A 92 -7.06 12.32 -17.57
N GLN A 93 -6.44 12.66 -16.44
CA GLN A 93 -5.04 13.04 -16.37
C GLN A 93 -4.12 11.84 -16.64
N PHE A 94 -4.41 10.68 -16.04
CA PHE A 94 -3.69 9.44 -16.36
C PHE A 94 -3.89 9.04 -17.82
N THR A 95 -5.12 9.15 -18.34
CA THR A 95 -5.43 8.82 -19.75
C THR A 95 -4.63 9.66 -20.73
N LYS A 96 -4.35 10.93 -20.41
CA LYS A 96 -3.50 11.79 -21.24
C LYS A 96 -2.04 11.36 -21.25
N ILE A 97 -1.54 10.80 -20.15
CA ILE A 97 -0.13 10.41 -20.02
C ILE A 97 0.09 9.00 -20.58
N ILE A 98 -0.71 8.02 -20.17
CA ILE A 98 -0.50 6.60 -20.51
C ILE A 98 -1.52 6.04 -21.51
N GLY A 99 -2.46 6.85 -21.98
CA GLY A 99 -3.46 6.42 -22.96
C GLY A 99 -4.62 5.59 -22.39
N PRO A 100 -5.78 5.54 -23.09
CA PRO A 100 -6.99 4.87 -22.60
C PRO A 100 -6.89 3.37 -22.27
N PRO A 101 -6.12 2.53 -23.01
CA PRO A 101 -6.07 1.09 -22.75
C PRO A 101 -5.46 0.73 -21.39
N ARG A 102 -4.62 1.60 -20.82
CA ARG A 102 -3.83 1.34 -19.61
C ARG A 102 -4.44 1.93 -18.33
N VAL A 103 -5.61 2.57 -18.41
CA VAL A 103 -6.24 3.29 -17.28
C VAL A 103 -7.47 2.58 -16.70
N ASN A 104 -8.07 1.64 -17.43
CA ASN A 104 -9.32 0.98 -17.05
C ASN A 104 -9.09 -0.38 -16.37
#